data_AF-A0A7S1EIK5-F1
#
_entry.id   AF-A0A7S1EIK5-F1
#
_cell.length_a   1.000
_cell.length_b   1.000
_cell.length_c   1.000
_cell.angle_alpha   90.00
_cell.angle_beta   90.00
_cell.angle_gamma   90.00
#
_symmetry.space_group_name_H-M   'P 1'
#
loop_
_entity.id
_entity.type
_entity.pdbx_description
1 polymer ?
#
loop_
_entity_poly.entity_id
_entity_poly.type
_entity_poly.pdbx_seq_one_letter_code
_entity_poly.pdbx_strand_id
1 'polypeptide(L)'
;ERLGYRVMARGAPVDPERIPNDFMREHMPRDGCCGEKELIKLHAWNLTDYHRAVLLDLDTLLLRSLDELIAMDKELVFTPDPQAGGAQEAVPPFGGGFLVVRPNPEALHHMISIAQEGDYHPGTGWGGSRIG
;
A
#
# COMPACT_ATOMS: atom_id res chain seq x y z
N GLU A 1 -31.22 -5.87 -9.30
CA GLU A 1 -30.24 -6.93 -8.99
C GLU A 1 -29.16 -6.34 -8.10
N ARG A 2 -28.82 -6.95 -6.95
CA ARG A 2 -27.71 -6.49 -6.07
C ARG A 2 -26.46 -7.26 -6.50
N LEU A 3 -25.44 -6.55 -6.97
CA LEU A 3 -24.19 -7.09 -7.55
C LEU A 3 -23.28 -7.86 -6.56
N GLY A 4 -23.81 -8.40 -5.46
CA GLY A 4 -23.08 -9.26 -4.52
C GLY A 4 -21.98 -8.60 -3.67
N TYR A 5 -21.65 -7.32 -3.90
CA TYR A 5 -20.60 -6.63 -3.15
C TYR A 5 -21.12 -5.85 -1.93
N ARG A 6 -20.21 -5.62 -0.97
CA ARG A 6 -20.40 -4.69 0.16
C ARG A 6 -19.52 -3.47 -0.09
N VAL A 7 -20.13 -2.28 -0.13
CA VAL A 7 -19.37 -1.02 -0.22
C VAL A 7 -18.80 -0.69 1.15
N MET A 8 -17.50 -0.37 1.19
CA MET A 8 -16.81 0.08 2.39
C MET A 8 -16.18 1.45 2.12
N ALA A 9 -16.90 2.52 2.43
CA ALA A 9 -16.35 3.88 2.33
C ALA A 9 -15.34 4.12 3.45
N ARG A 10 -14.12 4.51 3.10
CA ARG A 10 -13.02 4.83 4.01
C ARG A 10 -12.23 6.01 3.44
N GLY A 11 -11.63 6.82 4.31
CA GLY A 11 -10.60 7.79 3.93
C GLY A 11 -9.21 7.18 4.01
N ALA A 12 -8.19 7.92 3.55
CA ALA A 12 -6.80 7.57 3.83
C ALA A 12 -6.57 7.50 5.35
N PRO A 13 -5.84 6.50 5.86
CA PRO A 13 -5.58 6.36 7.29
C PRO A 13 -4.47 7.31 7.80
N VAL A 14 -3.82 8.05 6.89
CA VAL A 14 -2.76 9.01 7.19
C VAL A 14 -3.27 10.40 6.86
N ASP A 15 -3.02 11.34 7.77
CA ASP A 15 -3.34 12.75 7.64
C ASP A 15 -2.03 13.51 7.41
N PRO A 16 -1.76 13.99 6.17
CA PRO A 16 -0.52 14.68 5.86
C PRO A 16 -0.25 15.89 6.75
N GLU A 17 -1.29 16.58 7.22
CA GLU A 17 -1.13 17.78 8.08
C GLU A 17 -0.47 17.45 9.41
N ARG A 18 -0.49 16.19 9.84
CA ARG A 18 0.13 15.72 11.10
C ARG A 18 1.56 15.26 10.93
N ILE A 19 2.06 15.15 9.69
CA ILE A 19 3.42 14.72 9.41
C ILE A 19 4.39 15.85 9.81
N PRO A 20 5.34 15.62 10.75
CA PRO A 20 6.27 16.66 11.17
C PRO A 20 7.23 17.12 10.07
N ASN A 21 7.60 16.21 9.16
CA ASN A 21 8.51 16.49 8.05
C ASN A 21 7.82 17.34 6.98
N ASP A 22 8.26 18.59 6.84
CA ASP A 22 7.68 19.56 5.90
C ASP A 22 7.78 19.11 4.44
N PHE A 23 8.86 18.43 4.05
CA PHE A 23 8.98 17.88 2.71
C PHE A 23 7.84 16.87 2.45
N MET A 24 7.64 15.91 3.36
CA MET A 24 6.58 14.91 3.20
C MET A 24 5.19 15.52 3.26
N ARG A 25 4.95 16.45 4.19
CA ARG A 25 3.69 17.19 4.32
C ARG A 25 3.30 17.90 3.02
N GLU A 26 4.28 18.49 2.33
CA GLU A 26 4.04 19.25 1.09
C GLU A 26 3.98 18.36 -0.17
N HIS A 27 4.77 17.29 -0.21
CA HIS A 27 4.94 16.45 -1.41
C HIS A 27 3.97 15.28 -1.46
N MET A 28 3.71 14.59 -0.33
CA MET A 28 2.83 13.41 -0.29
C MET A 28 1.45 13.69 -0.94
N PRO A 29 0.78 14.84 -0.68
CA PRO A 29 -0.52 15.09 -1.30
C PRO A 29 -0.50 15.32 -2.81
N ARG A 30 0.68 15.55 -3.39
CA ARG A 30 0.88 15.86 -4.82
C ARG A 30 1.58 14.72 -5.55
N ASP A 31 1.92 13.65 -4.85
CA ASP A 31 2.69 12.56 -5.41
C ASP A 31 1.83 11.62 -6.26
N GLY A 32 2.35 11.21 -7.41
CA GLY A 32 1.64 10.35 -8.36
C GLY A 32 0.27 10.86 -8.80
N CYS A 33 -0.68 9.93 -9.02
CA CYS A 33 -2.05 10.27 -9.45
C CYS A 33 -2.95 10.77 -8.32
N CYS A 34 -2.61 10.38 -7.08
CA CYS A 34 -3.60 10.20 -6.04
C CYS A 34 -3.10 10.66 -4.66
N GLY A 35 -1.82 11.00 -4.53
CA GLY A 35 -1.20 11.51 -3.31
C GLY A 35 -1.42 10.59 -2.10
N GLU A 36 -1.78 11.20 -0.97
CA GLU A 36 -2.07 10.50 0.28
C GLU A 36 -3.27 9.54 0.16
N LYS A 37 -4.16 9.76 -0.82
CA LYS A 37 -5.36 8.94 -0.99
C LYS A 37 -5.03 7.52 -1.40
N GLU A 38 -3.86 7.30 -2.00
CA GLU A 38 -3.36 5.97 -2.33
C GLU A 38 -3.24 5.07 -1.08
N LEU A 39 -2.99 5.68 0.08
CA LEU A 39 -2.88 4.98 1.37
C LEU A 39 -4.23 4.40 1.85
N ILE A 40 -5.35 4.68 1.17
CA ILE A 40 -6.61 3.97 1.39
C ILE A 40 -6.45 2.44 1.23
N LYS A 41 -5.50 2.01 0.38
CA LYS A 41 -5.19 0.60 0.14
C LYS A 41 -4.73 -0.13 1.41
N LEU A 42 -4.17 0.59 2.39
CA LEU A 42 -3.74 0.01 3.67
C LEU A 42 -4.91 -0.59 4.47
N HIS A 43 -6.16 -0.15 4.25
CA HIS A 43 -7.33 -0.74 4.92
C HIS A 43 -7.50 -2.24 4.64
N ALA A 44 -6.89 -2.78 3.58
CA ALA A 44 -6.88 -4.22 3.31
C ALA A 44 -6.29 -5.03 4.48
N TRP A 45 -5.33 -4.46 5.22
CA TRP A 45 -4.71 -5.09 6.38
C TRP A 45 -5.63 -5.19 7.59
N ASN A 46 -6.74 -4.44 7.62
CA ASN A 46 -7.74 -4.49 8.69
C ASN A 46 -8.93 -5.43 8.38
N LEU A 47 -8.90 -6.13 7.24
CA LEU A 47 -9.97 -7.05 6.84
C LEU A 47 -9.88 -8.40 7.57
N THR A 48 -9.80 -8.38 8.90
CA THR A 48 -9.52 -9.56 9.74
C THR A 48 -10.60 -10.64 9.72
N ASP A 49 -11.78 -10.33 9.18
CA ASP A 49 -12.82 -11.33 8.89
C ASP A 49 -12.39 -12.34 7.80
N TYR A 50 -11.30 -12.05 7.08
CA TYR A 50 -10.79 -12.85 5.98
C TYR A 50 -9.37 -13.34 6.27
N HIS A 51 -9.08 -14.58 5.86
CA HIS A 51 -7.72 -15.13 5.97
C HIS A 51 -6.74 -14.45 4.99
N ARG A 52 -7.25 -14.00 3.84
CA ARG A 52 -6.53 -13.26 2.79
C ARG A 52 -7.46 -12.24 2.15
N ALA A 53 -6.89 -11.13 1.72
CA ALA A 53 -7.55 -10.16 0.85
C ALA A 53 -6.69 -9.93 -0.39
N VAL A 54 -7.33 -9.88 -1.57
CA VAL A 54 -6.69 -9.44 -2.80
C VAL A 54 -7.12 -8.00 -3.05
N LEU A 55 -6.15 -7.09 -3.09
CA LEU A 55 -6.34 -5.71 -3.49
C LEU A 55 -6.06 -5.59 -4.99
N LEU A 56 -7.02 -5.04 -5.72
CA LEU A 56 -6.95 -4.81 -7.16
C LEU A 56 -7.38 -3.38 -7.44
N ASP A 57 -6.63 -2.69 -8.28
CA ASP A 57 -7.09 -1.44 -8.85
C ASP A 57 -8.31 -1.67 -9.76
N LEU A 58 -9.16 -0.66 -9.86
CA LEU A 58 -10.42 -0.75 -10.60
C LEU A 58 -10.21 -0.93 -12.10
N ASP A 59 -9.07 -0.51 -12.62
CA ASP A 59 -8.63 -0.66 -14.02
C ASP A 59 -7.92 -1.99 -14.30
N THR A 60 -8.04 -2.97 -13.38
CA THR A 60 -7.52 -4.32 -13.58
C THR A 60 -8.56 -5.25 -14.23
N LEU A 61 -8.11 -6.08 -15.18
CA LEU A 61 -8.90 -7.17 -15.76
C LEU A 61 -8.37 -8.53 -15.29
N LEU A 62 -9.24 -9.36 -14.70
CA LEU A 62 -8.92 -10.72 -14.30
C LEU A 62 -9.07 -11.68 -15.48
N LEU A 63 -7.97 -12.29 -15.91
CA LEU A 63 -7.93 -13.23 -17.03
C LEU A 63 -7.96 -14.70 -16.60
N ARG A 64 -7.57 -14.99 -15.36
CA ARG A 64 -7.47 -16.34 -14.79
C ARG A 64 -7.87 -16.31 -13.31
N SER A 65 -8.13 -17.49 -12.74
CA SER A 65 -8.39 -17.63 -11.31
C SER A 65 -7.21 -17.12 -10.46
N LEU A 66 -7.51 -16.61 -9.28
CA LEU A 66 -6.55 -16.15 -8.28
C LEU A 66 -6.35 -17.16 -7.14
N ASP A 67 -6.98 -18.34 -7.21
CA ASP A 67 -7.00 -19.32 -6.10
C ASP A 67 -5.60 -19.72 -5.64
N GLU A 68 -4.67 -19.91 -6.57
CA GLU A 68 -3.27 -20.22 -6.24
C GLU A 68 -2.62 -19.14 -5.39
N LEU A 69 -2.91 -17.86 -5.68
CA LEU A 69 -2.37 -16.72 -4.94
C LEU A 69 -2.98 -16.61 -3.54
N ILE A 70 -4.29 -16.87 -3.43
CA ILE A 70 -5.00 -16.89 -2.15
C ILE A 70 -4.50 -18.04 -1.26
N ALA A 71 -4.14 -19.18 -1.86
CA ALA A 71 -3.62 -20.35 -1.15
C ALA A 71 -2.16 -20.19 -0.69
N MET A 72 -1.42 -19.18 -1.15
CA MET A 72 -0.02 -18.98 -0.76
C MET A 72 0.11 -18.70 0.75
N ASP A 73 1.03 -19.40 1.39
CA ASP A 73 1.44 -19.15 2.77
C ASP A 73 2.50 -18.03 2.84
N LYS A 74 2.07 -16.82 2.45
CA LYS A 74 2.84 -15.58 2.52
C LYS A 74 1.99 -14.48 3.14
N GLU A 75 2.63 -13.57 3.86
CA GLU A 75 1.96 -12.40 4.45
C GLU A 75 1.63 -11.35 3.39
N LEU A 76 2.54 -11.14 2.44
CA LEU A 76 2.40 -10.21 1.33
C LEU A 76 2.88 -10.87 0.03
N VAL A 77 2.08 -10.77 -1.02
CA VAL A 77 2.46 -11.09 -2.40
C VAL A 77 2.20 -9.87 -3.26
N PHE A 78 3.18 -9.49 -4.08
CA PHE A 78 3.15 -8.30 -4.92
C PHE A 78 3.89 -8.55 -6.24
N THR A 79 3.70 -7.64 -7.19
CA THR A 79 4.46 -7.62 -8.45
C THR A 79 5.48 -6.48 -8.36
N PRO A 80 6.79 -6.76 -8.56
CA PRO A 80 7.79 -5.71 -8.66
C PRO A 80 7.44 -4.71 -9.77
N ASP A 81 7.70 -3.43 -9.54
CA ASP A 81 7.49 -2.39 -10.54
C ASP A 81 8.80 -2.13 -11.31
N PRO A 82 8.90 -2.57 -12.57
CA PRO A 82 10.10 -2.33 -13.37
C PRO A 82 10.29 -0.85 -13.76
N GLN A 83 9.24 -0.03 -13.68
CA GLN A 83 9.28 1.39 -14.02
C GLN A 83 9.67 2.30 -12.85
N ALA A 84 9.50 1.81 -11.61
CA ALA A 84 9.84 2.55 -10.40
C ALA A 84 11.36 2.69 -10.17
N GLY A 85 12.21 2.08 -11.00
CA GLY A 85 13.66 2.34 -11.02
C GLY A 85 14.38 1.90 -9.74
N GLY A 86 14.63 0.60 -9.58
CA GLY A 86 15.16 0.03 -8.33
C GLY A 86 16.47 -0.73 -8.42
N ALA A 87 17.29 -0.54 -9.46
CA ALA A 87 18.51 -1.36 -9.66
C ALA A 87 19.56 -1.27 -8.52
N GLN A 88 19.39 -0.35 -7.57
CA GLN A 88 20.26 -0.13 -6.41
C GLN A 88 19.53 -0.17 -5.04
N GLU A 89 18.25 -0.55 -5.01
CA GLU A 89 17.48 -0.63 -3.76
C GLU A 89 17.62 -1.98 -3.06
N ALA A 90 17.52 -1.97 -1.73
CA ALA A 90 17.63 -3.19 -0.91
C ALA A 90 16.42 -4.13 -1.09
N VAL A 91 15.27 -3.55 -1.46
CA VAL A 91 14.01 -4.24 -1.77
C VAL A 91 13.51 -3.65 -3.09
N PRO A 92 13.11 -4.46 -4.08
CA PRO A 92 12.59 -3.90 -5.32
C PRO A 92 11.29 -3.14 -5.05
N PRO A 93 11.12 -1.94 -5.63
CA PRO A 93 9.85 -1.24 -5.56
C PRO A 93 8.74 -2.10 -6.19
N PHE A 94 7.51 -1.92 -5.71
CA PHE A 94 6.36 -2.69 -6.19
C PHE A 94 5.15 -1.80 -6.42
N GLY A 95 4.34 -2.18 -7.40
CA GLY A 95 3.12 -1.45 -7.71
C GLY A 95 2.04 -1.71 -6.66
N GLY A 96 1.39 -0.65 -6.18
CA GLY A 96 0.27 -0.75 -5.25
C GLY A 96 -1.03 -1.28 -5.87
N GLY A 97 -1.08 -1.53 -7.18
CA GLY A 97 -2.31 -1.92 -7.89
C GLY A 97 -2.70 -3.39 -7.81
N PHE A 98 -1.79 -4.24 -7.35
CA PHE A 98 -2.06 -5.65 -7.11
C PHE A 98 -1.32 -6.12 -5.85
N LEU A 99 -2.07 -6.49 -4.80
CA LEU A 99 -1.51 -7.04 -3.57
C LEU A 99 -2.36 -8.22 -3.09
N VAL A 100 -1.70 -9.27 -2.59
CA VAL A 100 -2.36 -10.28 -1.74
C VAL A 100 -1.82 -10.11 -0.35
N VAL A 101 -2.71 -9.79 0.60
CA VAL A 101 -2.34 -9.55 2.00
C VAL A 101 -2.97 -10.59 2.90
N ARG A 102 -2.24 -10.98 3.94
CA ARG A 102 -2.80 -11.58 5.15
C ARG A 102 -3.14 -10.44 6.11
N PRO A 103 -4.42 -10.18 6.40
CA PRO A 103 -4.80 -9.09 7.30
C PRO A 103 -4.10 -9.20 8.65
N ASN A 104 -3.49 -8.10 9.08
CA ASN A 104 -2.74 -7.97 10.32
C ASN A 104 -2.85 -6.50 10.81
N PRO A 105 -3.71 -6.22 11.81
CA PRO A 105 -3.89 -4.87 12.33
C PRO A 105 -2.63 -4.26 12.94
N GLU A 106 -1.71 -5.07 13.46
CA GLU A 106 -0.44 -4.57 14.01
C GLU A 106 0.46 -4.06 12.89
N ALA A 107 0.56 -4.80 11.78
CA ALA A 107 1.27 -4.35 10.59
C ALA A 107 0.65 -3.07 10.02
N LEU A 108 -0.69 -2.96 10.01
CA LEU A 108 -1.38 -1.74 9.61
C LEU A 108 -0.97 -0.54 10.46
N HIS A 109 -1.06 -0.66 11.79
CA HIS A 109 -0.68 0.42 12.69
C HIS A 109 0.80 0.81 12.51
N HIS A 110 1.68 -0.16 12.31
CA HIS A 110 3.09 0.10 12.07
C HIS A 110 3.33 0.88 10.76
N MET A 111 2.66 0.49 9.66
CA MET A 111 2.75 1.23 8.39
C MET A 111 2.19 2.66 8.51
N ILE A 112 1.08 2.84 9.24
CA ILE A 112 0.53 4.17 9.51
C ILE A 112 1.52 5.01 10.34
N SER A 113 2.16 4.41 11.35
CA SER A 113 3.18 5.08 12.18
C SER A 113 4.33 5.59 11.32
N ILE A 114 4.91 4.74 10.47
CA ILE A 114 6.02 5.11 9.57
C ILE A 114 5.62 6.31 8.68
N ALA A 115 4.44 6.24 8.07
CA ALA A 115 3.95 7.31 7.20
C ALA A 115 3.67 8.61 7.97
N GLN A 116 3.17 8.54 9.21
CA GLN A 116 2.88 9.69 10.06
C GLN A 116 4.14 10.32 10.67
N GLU A 117 5.14 9.51 11.04
CA GLU A 117 6.47 9.96 11.46
C GLU A 117 7.12 10.77 10.33
N GLY A 118 6.93 10.32 9.08
CA GLY A 118 7.37 11.03 7.89
C GLY A 118 8.89 11.12 7.79
N ASP A 119 9.63 10.16 8.36
CA ASP A 119 11.08 10.09 8.32
C ASP A 119 11.58 9.65 6.93
N TYR A 120 11.25 10.45 5.92
CA TYR A 120 11.70 10.27 4.55
C TYR A 120 12.71 11.34 4.20
N HIS A 121 13.83 10.90 3.62
CA HIS A 121 14.91 11.77 3.20
C HIS A 121 15.11 11.64 1.68
N PRO A 122 14.95 12.73 0.90
CA PRO A 122 15.24 12.71 -0.53
C PRO A 122 16.63 12.12 -0.81
N GLY A 123 16.68 11.11 -1.68
CA GLY A 123 17.92 10.42 -2.06
C GLY A 123 18.42 9.34 -1.10
N THR A 124 17.83 9.18 0.09
CA THR A 124 18.18 8.09 1.02
C THR A 124 17.00 7.28 1.55
N GLY A 125 15.76 7.68 1.19
CA GLY A 125 14.54 6.92 1.48
C GLY A 125 14.10 7.02 2.94
N TRP A 126 13.21 6.10 3.34
CA TRP A 126 12.68 6.01 4.71
C TRP A 126 13.77 5.65 5.72
N GLY A 127 13.99 6.48 6.75
CA GLY A 127 15.00 6.29 7.78
C GLY A 127 16.43 6.12 7.26
N GLY A 128 16.73 6.60 6.04
CA GLY A 128 18.02 6.39 5.38
C GLY A 128 18.27 4.95 4.90
N SER A 129 17.24 4.12 4.84
CA SER A 129 17.31 2.69 4.48
C SER A 129 17.57 2.41 2.99
N ARG A 130 17.43 3.42 2.12
CA ARG A 130 17.35 3.29 0.65
C ARG A 130 16.14 2.48 0.17
N ILE A 131 15.06 2.57 0.93
CA ILE A 131 13.73 2.09 0.54
C ILE A 131 12.88 3.35 0.31
N GLY A 132 12.29 3.45 -0.87
CA GLY A 132 11.44 4.57 -1.30
C GLY A 132 9.97 4.21 -1.27
#